data_AF-A0A358E3L1-F1
#
_entry.id   AF-A0A358E3L1-F1
#
_cell.length_a   1.000
_cell.length_b   1.000
_cell.length_c   1.000
_cell.angle_alpha   90.00
_cell.angle_beta   90.00
_cell.angle_gamma   90.00
#
_symmetry.space_group_name_H-M   'P 1'
#
loop_
_entity.id
_entity.type
_entity.pdbx_description
1 polymer ?
#
loop_
_entity_poly.entity_id
_entity_poly.type
_entity_poly.pdbx_seq_one_letter_code
_entity_poly.pdbx_strand_id
1 'polypeptide(L)'
;IGFYLFMLLTSNPFDSMLPFFPVDGRDLNPLLQDFGMIIHPPMLYMGYVGFSVAFAFAISALISGQLDSTWARWSRPWVIAAWAFLTVGIALGSWWAYYELGWG
;
A
#
# COMPACT_ATOMS: atom_id res chain seq x y z
N ILE A 1 13.21 17.70 9.43
CA ILE A 1 13.48 18.46 10.68
C ILE A 1 12.25 18.43 11.59
N GLY A 2 11.06 18.88 11.16
CA GLY A 2 9.85 18.89 12.00
C GLY A 2 9.44 17.53 12.58
N PHE A 3 9.46 16.46 11.77
CA PHE A 3 9.17 15.10 12.26
C PHE A 3 10.15 14.63 13.34
N TYR A 4 11.45 14.89 13.17
CA TYR A 4 12.46 14.55 14.17
C TYR A 4 12.28 15.35 15.47
N LEU A 5 11.93 16.64 15.38
CA LEU A 5 11.64 17.46 16.56
C LEU A 5 10.39 16.96 17.30
N PHE A 6 9.31 16.64 16.59
CA PHE A 6 8.12 16.03 17.18
C PHE A 6 8.47 14.72 17.90
N MET A 7 9.17 13.81 17.23
CA MET A 7 9.60 12.53 17.83
C MET A 7 10.40 12.75 19.11
N LEU A 8 11.39 13.66 19.12
CA LEU A 8 12.23 13.88 20.29
C LEU A 8 11.53 14.62 21.44
N LEU A 9 10.54 15.48 21.15
CA LEU A 9 9.89 16.32 22.16
C LEU A 9 8.59 15.72 22.72
N THR A 10 7.85 14.95 21.92
CA THR A 10 6.53 14.42 22.33
C THR A 10 6.51 12.90 22.43
N SER A 11 7.43 12.19 21.78
CA SER A 11 7.38 10.74 21.66
C SER A 11 8.78 10.12 21.70
N ASN A 12 9.61 10.61 22.62
CA ASN A 12 11.02 10.26 22.71
C ASN A 12 11.18 8.75 23.02
N PRO A 13 11.66 7.93 22.08
CA PRO A 13 11.76 6.49 22.30
C PRO A 13 12.84 6.12 23.32
N PHE A 14 13.82 7.01 23.53
CA PHE A 14 14.94 6.79 24.43
C PHE A 14 14.54 6.85 25.90
N ASP A 15 13.50 7.60 26.24
CA ASP A 15 12.97 7.69 27.60
C ASP A 15 12.29 6.38 28.04
N SER A 16 11.81 5.58 27.07
CA SER A 16 11.09 4.33 27.33
C SER A 16 11.96 3.08 27.24
N MET A 17 13.10 3.14 26.53
CA MET A 17 13.90 1.97 26.16
C MET A 17 15.31 1.95 26.75
N LEU A 18 15.77 3.02 27.43
CA LEU A 18 17.07 3.05 28.08
C LEU A 18 16.95 2.93 29.62
N PRO A 19 17.89 2.25 30.29
CA PRO A 19 19.08 1.58 29.73
C PRO A 19 18.80 0.14 29.22
N PHE A 20 17.61 -0.41 29.48
CA PHE A 20 17.25 -1.78 29.15
C PHE A 20 16.50 -1.84 27.81
N PHE A 21 17.24 -1.97 26.72
CA PHE A 21 16.67 -2.15 25.39
C PHE A 21 16.49 -3.65 25.08
N PRO A 22 15.42 -4.03 24.37
CA PRO A 22 15.25 -5.40 23.89
C PRO A 22 16.42 -5.79 22.95
N VAL A 23 17.08 -6.92 23.22
CA VAL A 23 18.18 -7.43 22.38
C VAL A 23 17.68 -7.77 20.97
N ASP A 24 16.47 -8.31 20.89
CA ASP A 24 15.69 -8.44 19.67
C ASP A 24 14.54 -7.43 19.72
N GLY A 25 14.28 -6.75 18.59
CA GLY A 25 13.12 -5.86 18.49
C GLY A 25 11.84 -6.62 18.87
N ARG A 26 10.86 -5.92 19.45
CA ARG A 26 9.52 -6.50 19.54
C ARG A 26 9.08 -6.77 18.10
N ASP A 27 8.91 -8.03 17.77
CA ASP A 27 8.38 -8.45 16.48
C ASP A 27 7.00 -7.81 16.26
N LEU A 28 6.39 -8.02 15.10
CA LEU A 28 5.00 -7.64 14.90
C LEU A 28 4.15 -8.17 16.06
N ASN A 29 3.17 -7.37 16.50
CA ASN A 29 2.13 -7.85 17.42
C ASN A 29 1.66 -9.22 16.94
N PRO A 30 1.56 -10.25 17.80
CA PRO A 30 1.15 -11.59 17.37
C PRO A 30 -0.10 -11.63 16.48
N LEU A 31 -1.06 -10.70 16.68
CA LEU A 31 -2.24 -10.54 15.83
C LEU A 31 -1.92 -10.15 14.37
N LEU A 32 -0.80 -9.48 14.14
CA LEU A 32 -0.35 -9.03 12.82
C LEU A 32 0.48 -10.11 12.08
N GLN A 33 0.80 -11.22 12.73
CA GLN A 33 1.56 -12.33 12.15
C GLN A 33 0.65 -13.31 11.39
N ASP A 34 -0.22 -12.77 10.53
CA ASP A 34 -1.18 -13.55 9.76
C ASP A 34 -0.88 -13.52 8.25
N PHE A 35 -1.25 -14.59 7.55
CA PHE A 35 -1.07 -14.75 6.11
C PHE A 35 -1.80 -13.67 5.31
N GLY A 36 -3.00 -13.27 5.76
CA GLY A 36 -3.77 -12.18 5.20
C GLY A 36 -3.03 -10.84 5.28
N MET A 37 -2.34 -10.57 6.39
CA MET A 37 -1.50 -9.37 6.57
C MET A 37 -0.35 -9.32 5.54
N ILE A 38 0.23 -10.47 5.20
CA ILE A 38 1.37 -10.53 4.28
C ILE A 38 0.95 -10.30 2.83
N ILE A 39 -0.23 -10.78 2.43
CA ILE A 39 -0.62 -10.83 1.01
C ILE A 39 -1.38 -9.60 0.54
N HIS A 40 -2.28 -9.05 1.36
CA HIS A 40 -3.10 -7.93 0.90
C HIS A 40 -2.26 -6.67 0.54
N PRO A 41 -1.16 -6.32 1.25
CA PRO A 41 -0.39 -5.12 0.92
C PRO A 41 0.34 -5.22 -0.43
N PRO A 42 1.04 -6.32 -0.79
CA PRO A 42 1.58 -6.50 -2.14
C PRO A 42 0.51 -6.40 -3.24
N MET A 43 -0.69 -6.96 -3.02
CA MET A 43 -1.78 -6.89 -3.99
C MET A 43 -2.30 -5.45 -4.18
N LEU A 44 -2.51 -4.72 -3.07
CA LEU A 44 -2.86 -3.30 -3.10
C LEU A 44 -1.78 -2.48 -3.80
N TYR A 45 -0.51 -2.70 -3.46
CA TYR A 45 0.61 -1.99 -4.05
C TYR A 45 0.72 -2.24 -5.55
N MET A 46 0.59 -3.48 -6.00
CA MET A 46 0.54 -3.83 -7.43
C MET A 46 -0.62 -3.12 -8.15
N GLY A 47 -1.79 -3.00 -7.50
CA GLY A 47 -2.91 -2.24 -8.04
C GLY A 47 -2.60 -0.75 -8.19
N TYR A 48 -2.14 -0.09 -7.11
CA TYR A 48 -1.81 1.34 -7.12
C TYR A 48 -0.70 1.68 -8.11
N VAL A 49 0.41 0.92 -8.10
CA VAL A 49 1.51 1.12 -9.04
C VAL A 49 1.07 0.78 -10.47
N GLY A 50 0.25 -0.24 -10.67
CA GLY A 50 -0.26 -0.61 -11.99
C GLY A 50 -1.01 0.53 -12.68
N PHE A 51 -1.74 1.35 -11.94
CA PHE A 51 -2.41 2.54 -12.49
C PHE A 51 -1.45 3.62 -12.99
N SER A 52 -0.17 3.62 -12.59
CA SER A 52 0.83 4.54 -13.15
C SER A 52 1.03 4.32 -14.66
N VAL A 53 0.90 3.08 -15.13
CA VAL A 53 0.99 2.75 -16.57
C VAL A 53 -0.20 3.35 -17.32
N ALA A 54 -1.41 3.19 -16.79
CA ALA A 54 -2.62 3.78 -17.37
C ALA A 54 -2.53 5.32 -17.40
N PHE A 55 -2.00 5.93 -16.33
CA PHE A 55 -1.74 7.36 -16.27
C PHE A 55 -0.72 7.81 -17.34
N ALA A 56 0.40 7.10 -17.49
CA ALA A 56 1.40 7.41 -18.50
C ALA A 56 0.82 7.33 -19.92
N PHE A 57 -0.01 6.33 -20.21
CA PHE A 57 -0.76 6.24 -21.46
C PHE A 57 -1.67 7.45 -21.67
N ALA A 58 -2.44 7.86 -20.65
CA ALA A 58 -3.33 9.03 -20.75
C ALA A 58 -2.57 10.32 -21.04
N ILE A 59 -1.45 10.56 -20.34
CA ILE A 59 -0.60 11.73 -20.57
C ILE A 59 0.00 11.72 -21.97
N SER A 60 0.51 10.57 -22.43
CA SER A 60 1.04 10.43 -23.80
C SER A 60 0.01 10.77 -24.86
N ALA A 61 -1.24 10.31 -24.71
CA ALA A 61 -2.32 10.61 -25.64
C ALA A 61 -2.69 12.11 -25.64
N LEU A 62 -2.72 12.75 -24.47
CA LEU A 62 -2.99 14.18 -24.34
C LEU A 62 -1.90 15.03 -24.99
N ILE A 63 -0.62 14.69 -24.78
CA ILE A 63 0.51 15.40 -25.38
C ILE A 63 0.52 15.22 -26.90
N SER A 64 0.22 14.01 -27.39
CA SER A 64 0.25 13.69 -28.81
C SER A 64 -1.01 14.16 -29.57
N GLY A 65 -2.07 14.55 -28.85
CA GLY A 65 -3.37 14.91 -29.42
C GLY A 65 -4.12 13.74 -30.06
N GLN A 66 -3.69 12.50 -29.83
CA GLN A 66 -4.21 11.28 -30.46
C GLN A 66 -4.99 10.43 -29.45
N LEU A 67 -6.24 10.82 -29.21
CA LEU A 67 -7.20 10.09 -28.35
C LEU A 67 -8.00 9.07 -29.17
N ASP A 68 -7.30 8.22 -29.90
CA ASP A 68 -7.94 7.26 -30.80
C ASP A 68 -8.32 5.94 -30.09
N SER A 69 -9.04 5.06 -30.80
CA SER A 69 -9.41 3.74 -30.29
C SER A 69 -8.21 2.81 -30.12
N THR A 70 -7.10 3.08 -30.81
CA THR A 70 -5.84 2.34 -30.70
C THR A 70 -5.26 2.50 -29.30
N TRP A 71 -5.19 3.73 -28.79
CA TRP A 71 -4.78 4.02 -27.42
C TRP A 71 -5.61 3.24 -26.39
N ALA A 72 -6.93 3.30 -26.51
CA ALA A 72 -7.85 2.61 -25.60
C ALA A 72 -7.63 1.09 -25.62
N ARG A 73 -7.37 0.50 -26.79
CA ARG A 73 -7.07 -0.92 -26.95
C ARG A 73 -5.79 -1.32 -26.22
N TRP A 74 -4.74 -0.51 -26.30
CA TRP A 74 -3.46 -0.79 -25.65
C TRP A 74 -3.48 -0.54 -24.13
N SER A 75 -4.21 0.47 -23.66
CA SER A 75 -4.30 0.78 -22.23
C SER A 75 -5.20 -0.19 -21.45
N ARG A 76 -6.24 -0.74 -22.10
CA ARG A 76 -7.23 -1.64 -21.50
C ARG A 76 -6.66 -2.83 -20.70
N PRO A 77 -5.73 -3.66 -21.22
CA PRO A 77 -5.19 -4.77 -20.43
C PRO A 77 -4.47 -4.31 -19.16
N TRP A 78 -3.75 -3.18 -19.21
CA TRP A 78 -3.05 -2.62 -18.06
C TRP A 78 -4.01 -2.10 -16.99
N VAL A 79 -5.07 -1.39 -17.42
CA VAL A 79 -6.13 -0.93 -16.52
C VAL A 79 -6.84 -2.10 -15.85
N ILE A 80 -7.19 -3.14 -16.62
CA ILE A 80 -7.86 -4.34 -16.08
C ILE A 80 -6.96 -5.07 -15.08
N ALA A 81 -5.67 -5.24 -15.38
CA ALA A 81 -4.73 -5.88 -14.48
C ALA A 81 -4.59 -5.08 -13.17
N ALA A 82 -4.33 -3.78 -13.25
CA ALA A 82 -4.22 -2.90 -12.09
C ALA A 82 -5.50 -2.90 -11.24
N TRP A 83 -6.65 -2.81 -11.90
CA TRP A 83 -7.96 -2.85 -11.24
C TRP A 83 -8.22 -4.20 -10.57
N ALA A 84 -7.85 -5.33 -11.19
CA ALA A 84 -8.01 -6.66 -10.61
C ALA A 84 -7.15 -6.82 -9.35
N PHE A 85 -5.87 -6.44 -9.41
CA PHE A 85 -4.98 -6.47 -8.24
C PHE A 85 -5.49 -5.58 -7.11
N LEU A 86 -5.93 -4.37 -7.43
CA LEU A 86 -6.50 -3.45 -6.44
C LEU A 86 -7.76 -4.03 -5.79
N THR A 87 -8.66 -4.61 -6.60
CA THR A 87 -9.89 -5.22 -6.11
C THR A 87 -9.60 -6.38 -5.16
N VAL A 88 -8.70 -7.29 -5.54
CA VAL A 88 -8.28 -8.40 -4.69
C VAL A 88 -7.59 -7.91 -3.43
N GLY A 89 -6.71 -6.91 -3.53
CA GLY A 89 -6.03 -6.33 -2.38
C GLY A 89 -6.99 -5.70 -1.38
N ILE A 90 -7.98 -4.93 -1.84
CA ILE A 90 -9.01 -4.33 -0.99
C ILE A 90 -9.88 -5.42 -0.35
N ALA A 91 -10.31 -6.42 -1.12
CA ALA A 91 -11.13 -7.51 -0.60
C ALA A 91 -10.39 -8.32 0.47
N LEU A 92 -9.13 -8.69 0.22
CA LEU A 92 -8.30 -9.43 1.19
C LEU A 92 -8.00 -8.59 2.44
N GLY A 93 -7.68 -7.31 2.29
CA GLY A 93 -7.45 -6.41 3.42
C GLY A 93 -8.71 -6.22 4.26
N SER A 94 -9.89 -6.09 3.62
CA SER A 94 -11.17 -5.97 4.30
C SER A 94 -11.54 -7.25 5.04
N TRP A 95 -11.35 -8.41 4.40
CA TRP A 95 -11.54 -9.72 5.02
C TRP A 95 -10.63 -9.91 6.24
N TRP A 96 -9.33 -9.64 6.08
CA TRP A 96 -8.35 -9.79 7.15
C TRP A 96 -8.68 -8.88 8.34
N ALA A 97 -8.97 -7.59 8.09
CA ALA A 97 -9.33 -6.65 9.15
C ALA A 97 -10.58 -7.10 9.90
N TYR A 98 -11.60 -7.60 9.18
CA TYR A 98 -12.80 -8.13 9.81
C TYR A 98 -12.52 -9.37 10.66
N TYR A 99 -11.67 -10.28 10.17
CA TYR A 99 -11.32 -11.52 10.84
C TYR A 99 -10.47 -11.28 12.11
N GLU A 100 -9.43 -10.45 12.01
CA GLU A 100 -8.41 -10.30 13.04
C GLU A 100 -8.73 -9.18 14.04
N LEU A 101 -9.30 -8.07 13.56
CA LEU A 101 -9.54 -6.87 14.36
C LEU A 101 -11.02 -6.70 14.74
N GLY A 102 -11.92 -7.48 14.13
CA GLY A 102 -13.35 -7.40 14.39
C GLY A 102 -13.96 -6.04 14.04
N TRP A 103 -14.92 -5.58 14.86
CA TRP A 103 -15.60 -4.29 14.70
C TRP A 103 -14.99 -3.16 15.55
N GLY A 104 -13.84 -3.40 16.21
CA GLY A 104 -13.32 -2.57 17.29
C GLY A 104 -13.71 -3.13 18.66
#